data_AF-A0A9X1U3P3-F1
#
_entry.id   AF-A0A9X1U3P3-F1
#
_cell.length_a   1.000
_cell.length_b   1.000
_cell.length_c   1.000
_cell.angle_alpha   90.00
_cell.angle_beta   90.00
_cell.angle_gamma   90.00
#
_symmetry.space_group_name_H-M   'P 1'
#
loop_
_entity.id
_entity.type
_entity.pdbx_description
1 polymer ?
#
loop_
_entity_poly.entity_id
_entity_poly.type
_entity_poly.pdbx_seq_one_letter_code
_entity_poly.pdbx_strand_id
1 'polypeptide(L)'
;MTGLLVYWTDLVELTFNNWVRPIEFLKIIGFTLISLIGIRIAIGFFRKRNTAIKKRLQVSVLITILVSSFLYFNYSKKIYENRIQKSDLRKELAMKIEAANGLAFGTKADNLTFEQYQEITKLNWFPKLQKNADSISYYYTYDGILPDYSFTVSYNLPITIEIDSTEFKYGAIEIVTIGNKKRISYSEYVQ
;
A
#
# COMPACT_ATOMS: atom_id res chain seq x y z
N MET A 1 -12.79 -6.14 18.78
CA MET A 1 -11.81 -6.33 17.68
C MET A 1 -11.84 -5.22 16.62
N THR A 2 -12.96 -4.53 16.39
CA THR A 2 -13.09 -3.45 15.39
C THR A 2 -12.24 -2.20 15.66
N GLY A 3 -12.01 -1.83 16.93
CA GLY A 3 -11.20 -0.64 17.27
C GLY A 3 -9.71 -0.73 16.89
N LEU A 4 -9.10 -1.92 17.01
CA LEU A 4 -7.69 -2.13 16.61
C LEU A 4 -7.50 -2.03 15.09
N LEU A 5 -8.47 -2.52 14.31
CA LEU A 5 -8.46 -2.40 12.85
C LEU A 5 -8.49 -0.93 12.39
N VAL A 6 -9.28 -0.09 13.06
CA VAL A 6 -9.32 1.37 12.77
C VAL A 6 -7.96 2.02 13.03
N TYR A 7 -7.24 1.56 14.06
CA TYR A 7 -5.92 2.10 14.38
C TYR A 7 -4.85 1.67 13.36
N TRP A 8 -4.99 0.48 12.78
CA TRP A 8 -4.02 -0.11 11.86
C TRP A 8 -4.15 0.35 10.40
N THR A 9 -5.34 0.81 10.00
CA THR A 9 -5.57 1.37 8.66
C THR A 9 -5.60 2.89 8.74
N ASP A 10 -4.92 3.57 7.82
CA ASP A 10 -5.00 5.03 7.70
C ASP A 10 -6.02 5.45 6.62
N LEU A 11 -6.33 6.75 6.56
CA LEU A 11 -7.30 7.28 5.59
C LEU A 11 -6.84 7.10 4.14
N VAL A 12 -5.55 7.32 3.85
CA VAL A 12 -4.99 7.16 2.50
C VAL A 12 -5.18 5.73 1.99
N GLU A 13 -4.89 4.72 2.81
CA GLU A 13 -5.09 3.30 2.46
C GLU A 13 -6.56 2.99 2.17
N LEU A 14 -7.47 3.56 2.95
CA LEU A 14 -8.91 3.34 2.78
C LEU A 14 -9.43 4.00 1.50
N THR A 15 -8.93 5.18 1.16
CA THR A 15 -9.30 5.88 -0.08
C THR A 15 -8.99 5.05 -1.32
N PHE A 16 -7.86 4.34 -1.34
CA PHE A 16 -7.50 3.48 -2.47
C PHE A 16 -8.15 2.09 -2.41
N ASN A 17 -8.38 1.55 -1.22
CA ASN A 17 -8.95 0.21 -1.07
C ASN A 17 -9.76 0.06 0.23
N ASN A 18 -11.09 0.13 0.10
CA ASN A 18 -12.02 -0.10 1.19
C ASN A 18 -11.94 -1.52 1.79
N TRP A 19 -11.41 -2.49 1.04
CA TRP A 19 -11.22 -3.88 1.49
C TRP A 19 -9.95 -4.09 2.31
N VAL A 20 -9.09 -3.08 2.51
CA VAL A 20 -7.87 -3.20 3.33
C VAL A 20 -8.19 -3.76 4.71
N ARG A 21 -9.25 -3.28 5.37
CA ARG A 21 -9.63 -3.75 6.71
C ARG A 21 -10.03 -5.24 6.72
N PRO A 22 -10.98 -5.71 5.88
CA PRO A 22 -11.28 -7.14 5.74
C PRO A 22 -10.05 -8.00 5.40
N ILE A 23 -9.20 -7.54 4.49
CA ILE A 23 -8.00 -8.28 4.06
C ILE A 23 -7.01 -8.42 5.23
N GLU A 24 -6.74 -7.35 5.97
CA GLU A 24 -5.88 -7.42 7.16
C GLU A 24 -6.45 -8.33 8.24
N PHE A 25 -7.77 -8.32 8.43
CA PHE A 25 -8.44 -9.25 9.34
C PHE A 25 -8.26 -10.71 8.91
N LEU A 26 -8.40 -11.01 7.61
CA LEU A 26 -8.17 -12.35 7.06
C LEU A 26 -6.71 -12.79 7.22
N LYS A 27 -5.74 -11.88 7.06
CA LYS A 27 -4.32 -12.20 7.31
C LYS A 27 -4.10 -12.66 8.74
N ILE A 28 -4.69 -11.99 9.72
CA ILE A 28 -4.57 -12.35 11.14
C ILE A 28 -5.17 -13.74 11.41
N ILE A 29 -6.35 -14.02 10.86
CA ILE A 29 -6.95 -15.36 10.94
C ILE A 29 -6.02 -16.40 10.31
N GLY A 30 -5.51 -16.13 9.11
CA GLY A 30 -4.59 -17.01 8.39
C GLY A 30 -3.34 -17.34 9.21
N PHE A 31 -2.66 -16.31 9.74
CA PHE A 31 -1.50 -16.49 10.62
C PHE A 31 -1.84 -17.27 11.89
N THR A 32 -3.01 -17.05 12.46
CA THR A 32 -3.48 -17.77 13.65
C THR A 32 -3.70 -19.26 13.33
N LEU A 33 -4.33 -19.59 12.20
CA LEU A 33 -4.51 -20.96 11.74
C LEU A 33 -3.17 -21.67 11.48
N ILE A 34 -2.23 -21.00 10.81
CA ILE A 34 -0.88 -21.53 10.56
C ILE A 34 -0.16 -21.79 11.89
N SER A 35 -0.29 -20.88 12.86
CA SER A 35 0.26 -21.06 14.21
C SER A 35 -0.30 -22.30 14.90
N LEU A 36 -1.62 -22.50 14.84
CA LEU A 36 -2.27 -23.68 15.42
C LEU A 36 -1.81 -24.99 14.77
N ILE A 37 -1.63 -25.00 13.44
CA ILE A 37 -1.06 -26.13 12.71
C ILE A 37 0.37 -26.40 13.18
N GLY A 38 1.20 -25.36 13.31
CA GLY A 38 2.56 -25.45 13.82
C GLY A 38 2.62 -26.03 15.23
N ILE A 39 1.75 -25.56 16.14
CA ILE A 39 1.61 -26.09 17.49
C ILE A 39 1.19 -27.57 17.45
N ARG A 40 0.23 -27.94 16.60
CA ARG A 40 -0.23 -29.33 16.46
C ARG A 40 0.89 -30.27 16.01
N ILE A 41 1.70 -29.85 15.03
CA ILE A 41 2.86 -30.60 14.55
C ILE A 41 3.92 -30.72 15.65
N ALA A 42 4.24 -29.62 16.34
CA ALA A 42 5.20 -29.60 17.44
C ALA A 42 4.77 -30.57 18.56
N ILE A 43 3.52 -30.50 19.02
CA ILE A 43 2.98 -31.40 20.04
C ILE A 43 3.05 -32.86 19.57
N GLY A 44 2.70 -33.14 18.31
CA GLY A 44 2.79 -34.48 17.73
C GLY A 44 4.21 -35.05 17.78
N PHE A 45 5.20 -34.24 17.41
CA PHE A 45 6.62 -34.58 17.49
C PHE A 45 7.08 -34.86 18.93
N PHE A 46 6.77 -33.99 19.89
CA PHE A 46 7.16 -34.18 21.30
C PHE A 46 6.40 -35.33 21.98
N ARG A 47 5.17 -35.62 21.57
CA ARG A 47 4.41 -36.79 22.05
C ARG A 47 5.09 -38.09 21.62
N LYS A 48 5.58 -38.18 20.38
CA LYS A 48 6.32 -39.36 19.88
C LYS A 48 7.61 -39.63 20.67
N ARG A 49 8.23 -38.58 21.25
CA ARG A 49 9.43 -38.67 22.08
C ARG A 49 9.16 -38.80 23.59
N ASN A 50 7.91 -39.08 23.98
CA ASN A 50 7.49 -39.25 25.38
C ASN A 50 7.90 -38.10 26.32
N THR A 51 8.00 -36.88 25.80
CA THR A 51 8.44 -35.72 26.58
C THR A 51 7.40 -35.34 27.64
N ALA A 52 7.79 -34.90 28.83
CA ALA A 52 6.83 -34.52 29.88
C ALA A 52 5.83 -33.43 29.41
N ILE A 53 4.58 -33.52 29.89
CA ILE A 53 3.49 -32.59 29.54
C ILE A 53 3.90 -31.13 29.77
N LYS A 54 4.58 -30.85 30.89
CA LYS A 54 5.09 -29.52 31.24
C LYS A 54 5.97 -28.91 30.12
N LYS A 55 6.88 -29.69 29.54
CA LYS A 55 7.75 -29.22 28.44
C LYS A 55 6.96 -28.97 27.15
N ARG A 56 5.96 -29.80 26.84
CA ARG A 56 5.09 -29.60 25.66
C ARG A 56 4.30 -28.29 25.76
N LEU A 57 3.80 -27.99 26.96
CA LEU A 57 3.06 -26.77 27.25
C LEU A 57 3.98 -25.54 27.15
N GLN A 58 5.19 -25.62 27.72
CA GLN A 58 6.21 -24.56 27.59
C GLN A 58 6.54 -24.25 26.13
N VAL A 59 6.77 -25.27 25.29
CA VAL A 59 7.04 -25.05 23.86
C VAL A 59 5.85 -24.43 23.14
N SER A 60 4.63 -24.89 23.44
CA SER A 60 3.42 -24.34 22.81
C SER A 60 3.22 -22.87 23.18
N VAL A 61 3.41 -22.50 24.45
CA VAL A 61 3.37 -21.11 24.91
C VAL A 61 4.45 -20.28 24.23
N LEU A 62 5.67 -20.80 24.12
CA LEU A 62 6.77 -20.09 23.46
C LEU A 62 6.48 -19.85 21.97
N ILE A 63 5.93 -20.83 21.25
CA ILE A 63 5.50 -20.67 19.86
C ILE A 63 4.40 -19.61 19.75
N THR A 64 3.38 -19.67 20.60
CA THR A 64 2.28 -18.68 20.61
C THR A 64 2.80 -17.27 20.85
N ILE A 65 3.72 -17.10 21.80
CA ILE A 65 4.35 -15.81 22.09
C ILE A 65 5.13 -15.33 20.87
N LEU A 66 5.99 -16.16 20.28
CA LEU A 66 6.79 -15.79 19.12
C LEU A 66 5.92 -15.34 17.94
N VAL A 67 4.87 -16.09 17.62
CA VAL A 67 3.97 -15.74 16.51
C VAL A 67 3.22 -14.45 16.81
N SER A 68 2.71 -14.29 18.03
CA SER A 68 2.01 -13.07 18.44
C SER A 68 2.94 -11.86 18.39
N SER A 69 4.15 -11.98 18.95
CA SER A 69 5.16 -10.92 18.94
C SER A 69 5.55 -10.51 17.52
N PHE A 70 5.71 -11.47 16.61
CA PHE A 70 6.00 -11.19 15.20
C PHE A 70 4.88 -10.36 14.55
N LEU A 71 3.62 -10.74 14.76
CA LEU A 71 2.47 -9.98 14.25
C LEU A 71 2.44 -8.57 14.84
N TYR A 72 2.51 -8.44 16.17
CA TYR A 72 2.49 -7.14 16.85
C TYR A 72 3.64 -6.23 16.43
N PHE A 73 4.84 -6.78 16.19
CA PHE A 73 5.97 -5.99 15.72
C PHE A 73 5.73 -5.43 14.32
N ASN A 74 5.25 -6.25 13.39
CA ASN A 74 4.95 -5.81 12.02
C ASN A 74 3.86 -4.73 11.99
N TYR A 75 2.77 -4.92 12.75
CA TYR A 75 1.72 -3.91 12.83
C TYR A 75 2.20 -2.63 13.52
N SER A 76 2.96 -2.74 14.61
CA SER A 76 3.53 -1.58 15.30
C SER A 76 4.46 -0.78 14.38
N LYS A 77 5.30 -1.46 13.59
CA LYS A 77 6.16 -0.81 12.60
C LYS A 77 5.35 -0.04 11.57
N LYS A 78 4.30 -0.65 11.00
CA LYS A 78 3.43 0.00 10.01
C LYS A 78 2.75 1.24 10.60
N ILE A 79 2.24 1.15 11.82
CA ILE A 79 1.63 2.29 12.53
C ILE A 79 2.67 3.40 12.71
N TYR A 80 3.87 3.07 13.18
CA TYR A 80 4.92 4.06 13.40
C TYR A 80 5.28 4.79 12.10
N GLU A 81 5.53 4.06 11.02
CA GLU A 81 5.88 4.65 9.72
C GLU A 81 4.76 5.55 9.16
N ASN A 82 3.52 5.06 9.19
CA ASN A 82 2.40 5.76 8.54
C ASN A 82 1.82 6.88 9.41
N ARG A 83 1.59 6.64 10.70
CA ARG A 83 0.89 7.58 11.59
C ARG A 83 1.81 8.47 12.41
N ILE A 84 3.05 8.07 12.65
CA ILE A 84 3.99 8.86 13.47
C ILE A 84 5.01 9.55 12.56
N GLN A 85 5.83 8.78 11.85
CA GLN A 85 6.91 9.32 11.03
C GLN A 85 6.40 10.16 9.85
N LYS A 86 5.33 9.71 9.19
CA LYS A 86 4.73 10.38 8.02
C LYS A 86 3.36 10.99 8.30
N SER A 87 3.05 11.31 9.55
CA SER A 87 1.77 11.91 9.96
C SER A 87 1.34 13.02 9.02
N ASP A 88 2.20 14.02 8.86
CA ASP A 88 1.82 15.27 8.23
C ASP A 88 1.74 15.11 6.71
N LEU A 89 2.71 14.40 6.13
CA LEU A 89 2.69 14.04 4.71
C LEU A 89 1.43 13.26 4.33
N ARG A 90 1.01 12.28 5.14
CA ARG A 90 -0.18 11.48 4.85
C ARG A 90 -1.48 12.24 5.10
N LYS A 91 -1.52 13.14 6.08
CA LYS A 91 -2.66 14.05 6.27
C LYS A 91 -2.84 14.99 5.08
N GLU A 92 -1.75 15.61 4.62
CA GLU A 92 -1.79 16.46 3.43
C GLU A 92 -2.20 15.68 2.18
N LEU A 93 -1.66 14.47 2.01
CA LEU A 93 -2.01 13.60 0.90
C LEU A 93 -3.51 13.23 0.94
N ALA A 94 -4.04 12.87 2.10
CA ALA A 94 -5.45 12.53 2.26
C ALA A 94 -6.39 13.70 1.94
N MET A 95 -5.97 14.95 2.13
CA MET A 95 -6.75 16.14 1.76
C MET A 95 -6.74 16.41 0.25
N LYS A 96 -5.70 15.98 -0.47
CA LYS A 96 -5.55 16.20 -1.92
C LYS A 96 -6.17 15.10 -2.77
N ILE A 97 -6.34 13.89 -2.21
CA ILE A 97 -6.95 12.78 -2.94
C ILE A 97 -8.47 12.91 -2.89
N GLU A 98 -9.07 12.93 -4.06
CA GLU A 98 -10.52 12.98 -4.26
C GLU A 98 -10.99 11.77 -5.08
N ALA A 99 -12.28 11.48 -5.02
CA ALA A 99 -12.88 10.51 -5.93
C ALA A 99 -12.84 11.04 -7.38
N ALA A 100 -12.50 10.18 -8.34
CA ALA A 100 -12.58 10.50 -9.75
C ALA A 100 -14.06 10.46 -10.19
N ASN A 101 -14.64 11.62 -10.53
CA ASN A 101 -15.98 11.84 -11.11
C ASN A 101 -16.98 10.68 -11.05
N GLY A 102 -17.92 10.71 -10.11
CA GLY A 102 -19.28 10.10 -10.18
C GLY A 102 -19.44 8.58 -10.38
N LEU A 103 -18.45 7.89 -10.92
CA LEU A 103 -18.39 6.45 -11.08
C LEU A 103 -17.89 5.81 -9.78
N ALA A 104 -18.30 4.57 -9.53
CA ALA A 104 -18.11 3.91 -8.25
C ALA A 104 -16.63 3.70 -7.86
N PHE A 105 -15.70 3.76 -8.82
CA PHE A 105 -14.32 3.38 -8.60
C PHE A 105 -13.30 4.27 -9.33
N GLY A 106 -12.45 4.94 -8.54
CA GLY A 106 -11.38 5.78 -9.06
C GLY A 106 -10.97 6.89 -8.10
N THR A 107 -9.75 7.40 -8.28
CA THR A 107 -9.22 8.52 -7.49
C THR A 107 -8.49 9.50 -8.40
N LYS A 108 -8.44 10.76 -7.97
CA LYS A 108 -7.65 11.80 -8.59
C LYS A 108 -6.96 12.62 -7.51
N ALA A 109 -5.86 13.27 -7.85
CA ALA A 109 -5.26 14.28 -6.99
C ALA A 109 -4.46 15.26 -7.83
N ASP A 110 -4.38 16.49 -7.34
CA ASP A 110 -3.66 17.57 -8.00
C ASP A 110 -2.55 18.15 -7.12
N ASN A 111 -1.52 18.68 -7.78
CA ASN A 111 -0.42 19.40 -7.14
C ASN A 111 0.26 18.59 -6.01
N LEU A 112 0.52 17.31 -6.24
CA LEU A 112 1.28 16.45 -5.35
C LEU A 112 2.78 16.73 -5.45
N THR A 113 3.47 16.61 -4.33
CA THR A 113 4.93 16.53 -4.30
C THR A 113 5.40 15.14 -4.71
N PHE A 114 6.67 15.00 -5.08
CA PHE A 114 7.28 13.70 -5.35
C PHE A 114 7.06 12.70 -4.21
N GLU A 115 7.27 13.10 -2.96
CA GLU A 115 7.14 12.23 -1.80
C GLU A 115 5.70 11.77 -1.58
N GLN A 116 4.73 12.68 -1.78
CA GLN A 116 3.31 12.37 -1.71
C GLN A 116 2.89 11.35 -2.77
N TYR A 117 3.30 11.56 -4.02
CA TYR A 117 3.03 10.61 -5.10
C TYR A 117 3.74 9.27 -4.88
N GLN A 118 4.96 9.28 -4.34
CA GLN A 118 5.69 8.06 -4.04
C GLN A 118 4.95 7.19 -3.00
N GLU A 119 4.26 7.77 -2.02
CA GLU A 119 3.41 6.99 -1.10
C GLU A 119 2.23 6.34 -1.81
N ILE A 120 1.65 6.99 -2.84
CA ILE A 120 0.57 6.39 -3.66
C ILE A 120 1.09 5.18 -4.43
N THR A 121 2.27 5.28 -5.05
CA THR A 121 2.88 4.17 -5.82
C THR A 121 3.26 2.95 -4.97
N LYS A 122 3.30 3.07 -3.64
CA LYS A 122 3.49 1.92 -2.73
C LYS A 122 2.19 1.16 -2.48
N LEU A 123 1.05 1.81 -2.72
CA LEU A 123 -0.29 1.26 -2.50
C LEU A 123 -0.92 0.76 -3.81
N ASN A 124 -0.52 1.33 -4.95
CA ASN A 124 -1.05 1.02 -6.26
C ASN A 124 0.07 0.77 -7.28
N TRP A 125 -0.30 0.20 -8.43
CA TRP A 125 0.61 -0.13 -9.52
C TRP A 125 1.13 1.10 -10.30
N PHE A 126 0.69 2.31 -9.96
CA PHE A 126 0.97 3.53 -10.71
C PHE A 126 2.46 3.68 -11.04
N PRO A 127 2.80 4.19 -12.24
CA PRO A 127 4.19 4.30 -12.69
C PRO A 127 4.98 5.20 -11.75
N LYS A 128 6.22 4.79 -11.47
CA LYS A 128 7.14 5.59 -10.68
C LYS A 128 7.62 6.78 -11.50
N LEU A 129 7.71 7.93 -10.85
CA LEU A 129 8.25 9.13 -11.47
C LEU A 129 9.71 9.32 -11.09
N GLN A 130 10.43 10.11 -11.88
CA GLN A 130 11.79 10.49 -11.57
C GLN A 130 11.83 11.40 -10.34
N LYS A 131 12.95 11.36 -9.61
CA LYS A 131 13.19 12.30 -8.51
C LYS A 131 13.12 13.74 -9.02
N ASN A 132 12.70 14.66 -8.15
CA ASN A 132 12.48 16.08 -8.45
C ASN A 132 11.22 16.38 -9.30
N ALA A 133 10.36 15.40 -9.54
CA ALA A 133 9.04 15.66 -10.10
C ALA A 133 8.22 16.55 -9.14
N ASP A 134 7.62 17.62 -9.66
CA ASP A 134 6.73 18.51 -8.91
C ASP A 134 5.41 18.76 -9.64
N SER A 135 4.46 19.34 -8.90
CA SER A 135 3.10 19.62 -9.37
C SER A 135 2.49 18.43 -10.11
N ILE A 136 2.60 17.26 -9.47
CA ILE A 136 2.14 15.99 -10.00
C ILE A 136 0.62 15.96 -9.85
N SER A 137 -0.08 15.73 -10.95
CA SER A 137 -1.52 15.51 -11.00
C SER A 137 -1.77 14.14 -11.60
N TYR A 138 -2.67 13.36 -11.01
CA TYR A 138 -3.09 12.10 -11.59
C TYR A 138 -4.61 11.95 -11.59
N TYR A 139 -5.10 11.16 -12.52
CA TYR A 139 -6.49 10.75 -12.61
C TYR A 139 -6.54 9.25 -12.93
N TYR A 140 -7.26 8.49 -12.11
CA TYR A 140 -7.43 7.06 -12.27
C TYR A 140 -8.91 6.70 -12.11
N THR A 141 -9.45 5.94 -13.05
CA THR A 141 -10.79 5.35 -12.95
C THR A 141 -10.78 3.95 -13.55
N TYR A 142 -11.62 3.07 -13.01
CA TYR A 142 -11.81 1.72 -13.53
C TYR A 142 -13.29 1.32 -13.41
N ASP A 143 -13.74 0.42 -14.27
CA ASP A 143 -15.14 0.01 -14.35
C ASP A 143 -15.64 -0.75 -13.11
N GLY A 144 -14.72 -1.40 -12.39
CA GLY A 144 -15.02 -2.15 -11.16
C GLY A 144 -15.34 -3.62 -11.39
N ILE A 145 -15.74 -3.97 -12.61
CA ILE A 145 -16.07 -5.35 -13.02
C ILE A 145 -15.12 -5.80 -14.12
N LEU A 146 -15.02 -5.01 -15.19
CA LEU A 146 -14.09 -5.27 -16.28
C LEU A 146 -12.68 -4.74 -15.94
N PRO A 147 -11.63 -5.31 -16.55
CA PRO A 147 -10.27 -4.79 -16.42
C PRO A 147 -10.07 -3.42 -17.10
N ASP A 148 -11.15 -2.79 -17.58
CA ASP A 148 -11.15 -1.50 -18.24
C ASP A 148 -10.77 -0.39 -17.27
N TYR A 149 -9.75 0.38 -17.64
CA TYR A 149 -9.28 1.49 -16.85
C TYR A 149 -8.77 2.64 -17.71
N SER A 150 -8.81 3.83 -17.12
CA SER A 150 -8.17 5.02 -17.63
C SER A 150 -7.24 5.57 -16.56
N PHE A 151 -5.98 5.74 -16.90
CA PHE A 151 -4.98 6.33 -16.03
C PHE A 151 -4.28 7.48 -16.75
N THR A 152 -4.21 8.63 -16.11
CA THR A 152 -3.38 9.74 -16.57
C THR A 152 -2.56 10.29 -15.42
N VAL A 153 -1.31 10.67 -15.70
CA VAL A 153 -0.45 11.38 -14.77
C VAL A 153 0.29 12.47 -15.51
N SER A 154 0.35 13.66 -14.93
CA SER A 154 1.10 14.78 -15.47
C SER A 154 1.95 15.42 -14.39
N TYR A 155 3.20 15.76 -14.71
CA TYR A 155 4.16 16.27 -13.76
C TYR A 155 5.18 17.17 -14.43
N ASN A 156 5.84 18.02 -13.64
CA ASN A 156 6.94 18.82 -14.13
C ASN A 156 8.28 18.22 -13.72
N LEU A 157 9.27 18.40 -14.59
CA LEU A 157 10.66 18.08 -14.31
C LEU A 157 11.56 19.24 -14.70
N PRO A 158 12.63 19.57 -13.95
CA PRO A 158 13.63 20.53 -14.38
C PRO A 158 14.22 20.18 -15.76
N ILE A 159 14.46 21.19 -16.60
CA ILE A 159 14.93 20.97 -17.98
C ILE A 159 16.29 20.25 -18.06
N THR A 160 17.09 20.39 -17.01
CA THR A 160 18.42 19.81 -16.83
C THR A 160 18.40 18.30 -16.62
N ILE A 161 17.25 17.72 -16.29
CA ILE A 161 17.11 16.29 -16.07
C ILE A 161 16.65 15.63 -17.38
N GLU A 162 17.35 14.55 -17.73
CA GLU A 162 16.98 13.69 -18.85
C GLU A 162 15.76 12.84 -18.48
N ILE A 163 14.82 12.70 -19.41
CA ILE A 163 13.57 11.99 -19.16
C ILE A 163 13.85 10.49 -19.26
N ASP A 164 13.57 9.79 -18.17
CA ASP A 164 13.59 8.33 -18.13
C ASP A 164 12.16 7.84 -18.35
N SER A 165 11.92 7.24 -19.53
CA SER A 165 10.62 6.70 -19.91
C SER A 165 10.48 5.20 -19.65
N THR A 166 11.44 4.56 -19.00
CA THR A 166 11.44 3.09 -18.82
C THR A 166 10.27 2.55 -17.98
N GLU A 167 9.70 3.38 -17.11
CA GLU A 167 8.54 3.04 -16.27
C GLU A 167 7.19 3.20 -17.02
N PHE A 168 7.17 3.84 -18.18
CA PHE A 168 5.97 4.06 -19.00
C PHE A 168 5.89 3.02 -20.13
N LYS A 169 5.15 1.93 -19.89
CA LYS A 169 5.18 0.75 -20.78
C LYS A 169 4.07 0.70 -21.82
N TYR A 170 2.90 1.25 -21.54
CA TYR A 170 1.68 0.93 -22.29
C TYR A 170 0.93 2.16 -22.83
N GLY A 171 1.30 3.35 -22.36
CA GLY A 171 0.58 4.59 -22.66
C GLY A 171 1.30 5.54 -23.61
N ALA A 172 0.58 6.59 -23.99
CA ALA A 172 1.14 7.71 -24.74
C ALA A 172 1.85 8.69 -23.80
N ILE A 173 2.97 9.24 -24.25
CA ILE A 173 3.74 10.25 -23.52
C ILE A 173 3.79 11.52 -24.35
N GLU A 174 3.39 12.63 -23.74
CA GLU A 174 3.53 13.97 -24.29
C GLU A 174 4.48 14.78 -23.43
N ILE A 175 5.38 15.53 -24.08
CA ILE A 175 6.40 16.33 -23.41
C ILE A 175 6.32 17.75 -23.95
N VAL A 176 6.03 18.70 -23.07
CA VAL A 176 5.93 20.12 -23.41
C VAL A 176 6.92 20.91 -22.56
N THR A 177 7.79 21.70 -23.19
CA THR A 177 8.70 22.59 -22.47
C THR A 177 7.97 23.88 -22.09
N ILE A 178 7.94 24.19 -20.79
CA ILE A 178 7.32 25.39 -20.22
C ILE A 178 8.38 26.14 -19.41
N GLY A 179 8.98 27.15 -20.02
CA GLY A 179 10.09 27.90 -19.42
C GLY A 179 11.27 26.98 -19.09
N ASN A 180 11.66 26.94 -17.81
CA ASN A 180 12.79 26.12 -17.33
C ASN A 180 12.40 24.70 -16.88
N LYS A 181 11.16 24.27 -17.18
CA LYS A 181 10.66 22.92 -16.84
C LYS A 181 10.11 22.21 -18.06
N LYS A 182 10.11 20.89 -18.04
CA LYS A 182 9.40 20.01 -18.96
C LYS A 182 8.16 19.49 -18.25
N ARG A 183 6.97 19.76 -18.79
CA ARG A 183 5.71 19.11 -18.40
C ARG A 183 5.62 17.80 -19.17
N ILE A 184 5.52 16.71 -18.43
CA ILE A 184 5.37 15.36 -18.98
C ILE A 184 3.96 14.92 -18.64
N SER A 185 3.22 14.46 -19.64
CA SER A 185 1.89 13.89 -19.51
C SER A 185 1.91 12.47 -20.03
N TYR A 186 1.42 11.55 -19.22
CA TYR A 186 1.29 10.15 -19.55
C TYR A 186 -0.18 9.75 -19.48
N SER A 187 -0.64 8.98 -20.46
CA SER A 187 -2.01 8.46 -20.51
C SER A 187 -2.04 7.00 -20.97
N GLU A 188 -2.72 6.17 -20.19
CA GLU A 188 -3.07 4.79 -20.52
C GLU A 188 -4.58 4.64 -20.57
N TYR A 189 -5.04 3.89 -21.56
CA TYR A 189 -6.44 3.54 -21.70
C TYR A 189 -6.56 2.09 -22.14
N VAL A 190 -7.31 1.30 -21.37
CA VAL A 190 -7.57 -0.11 -21.63
C VAL A 190 -9.08 -0.32 -21.69
N GLN A 191 -9.52 -0.93 -22.79
CA GLN A 191 -10.90 -1.35 -23.12
C GLN A 191 -10.94 -2.84 -23.42
#